data_AF-A0A1W9W3S1-F1
#
_entry.id   AF-A0A1W9W3S1-F1
#
_cell.length_a   1.000
_cell.length_b   1.000
_cell.length_c   1.000
_cell.angle_alpha   90.00
_cell.angle_beta   90.00
_cell.angle_gamma   90.00
#
_symmetry.space_group_name_H-M   'P 1'
#
loop_
_entity.id
_entity.type
_entity.pdbx_description
1 polymer ?
#
loop_
_entity_poly.entity_id
_entity_poly.type
_entity_poly.pdbx_seq_one_letter_code
_entity_poly.pdbx_strand_id
1 'polypeptide(L)'
;GIEDTDLTITGLSIDDDSGLNTMQFSLSCSDGTITLNSTTGLNIVSGGDGTSSMTYQGDKTNINNAISSITYLGDPTGFDTFGFYGVDTITLDISDLGQFGSGGIQTDSYSFNVDLSASNDSPVIHVPTAQTTDEDTILDFGTMISITDDAIDNNNSHKLDVDLSTTNGGILTLGSTPSGLTVTGNGTNNVTLYGRLDKINSALTNITFTPAADYNQTDKININVDDNGWFRENPATVVTLAAHASIDITIDPVNDAPIITVPSSQNGSEDVNLSISGISISDDSYTDPDATPDDIEFSMTANNGTLTLDTTSGLSGSGNGTSSMTYQGTQAEINAALSTVTFLGSSDYYGSDTITILVDDLGSRGGPSALTDTATIAVTLAAVNDKPQITVPASSSSSRISVNEDTPLTFSAGNLITLVDDAQASDDLRVFLSATNGDVILGSTTGLSNLSGNGTGLITFDGTLSEINNALDGMTYQGDQDYNGTANIMVNINDNGSYGSGGSLGDTQYIYLQVDPVNDPPTVTGLPSSTQSFWEDESLMGLLFSVQDSDSNIDNLAVSAVSSDSGLIQNIVINPQTTSGDTSFYSREIRHFIAWTLHLFPMSHKSPQMPPPSRAVLRL
;
A
#
# COMPACT_ATOMS: atom_id res chain seq x y z
N GLY A 1 -52.94 41.14 -45.81
CA GLY A 1 -52.98 40.20 -44.68
C GLY A 1 -51.64 40.23 -43.99
N ILE A 2 -51.45 39.38 -42.99
CA ILE A 2 -50.12 39.00 -42.50
C ILE A 2 -49.88 37.60 -43.07
N GLU A 3 -48.64 37.27 -43.42
CA GLU A 3 -48.31 35.89 -43.77
C GLU A 3 -48.69 34.91 -42.63
N ASP A 4 -48.86 33.63 -42.98
CA ASP A 4 -49.33 32.54 -42.11
C ASP A 4 -50.68 32.75 -41.41
N THR A 5 -51.42 33.79 -41.79
CA THR A 5 -52.73 34.09 -41.25
C THR A 5 -53.79 34.10 -42.34
N ASP A 6 -54.91 33.42 -42.07
CA ASP A 6 -56.08 33.44 -42.93
C ASP A 6 -56.58 34.87 -43.21
N LEU A 7 -56.59 35.25 -44.49
CA LEU A 7 -57.16 36.50 -44.97
C LEU A 7 -58.57 36.26 -45.52
N THR A 8 -59.58 36.71 -44.78
CA THR A 8 -60.97 36.67 -45.27
C THR A 8 -61.21 37.77 -46.31
N ILE A 9 -61.67 37.39 -47.50
CA ILE A 9 -62.00 38.27 -48.62
C ILE A 9 -63.52 38.20 -48.85
N THR A 10 -64.17 39.36 -48.75
CA THR A 10 -65.62 39.47 -48.90
C THR A 10 -66.00 40.39 -50.06
N GLY A 11 -67.25 40.31 -50.51
CA GLY A 11 -67.80 41.22 -51.52
C GLY A 11 -67.62 40.74 -52.97
N LEU A 12 -67.06 39.56 -53.19
CA LEU A 12 -67.13 38.90 -54.49
C LEU A 12 -68.56 38.44 -54.76
N SER A 13 -69.06 38.75 -55.95
CA SER A 13 -70.34 38.26 -56.43
C SER A 13 -70.33 38.21 -57.94
N ILE A 14 -71.15 37.33 -58.49
CA ILE A 14 -71.41 37.21 -59.91
C ILE A 14 -72.86 37.58 -60.20
N ASP A 15 -73.05 38.27 -61.32
CA ASP A 15 -74.37 38.59 -61.86
C ASP A 15 -74.47 38.05 -63.28
N ASP A 16 -75.58 37.36 -63.56
CA ASP A 16 -75.89 36.80 -64.86
C ASP A 16 -77.41 36.65 -64.98
N ASP A 17 -77.94 36.70 -66.21
CA ASP A 17 -79.37 36.58 -66.52
C ASP A 17 -79.84 35.12 -66.68
N SER A 18 -78.91 34.17 -66.53
CA SER A 18 -79.11 32.72 -66.72
C SER A 18 -79.97 32.02 -65.65
N GLY A 19 -80.40 32.69 -64.58
CA GLY A 19 -81.35 32.14 -63.60
C GLY A 19 -80.81 30.93 -62.83
N LEU A 20 -81.44 29.75 -62.98
CA LEU A 20 -81.04 28.48 -62.34
C LEU A 20 -80.10 27.62 -63.22
N ASN A 21 -79.65 28.14 -64.38
CA ASN A 21 -78.77 27.38 -65.26
C ASN A 21 -77.36 27.26 -64.66
N THR A 22 -76.68 26.18 -65.02
CA THR A 22 -75.32 25.90 -64.54
C THR A 22 -74.31 26.80 -65.22
N MET A 23 -73.53 27.51 -64.41
CA MET A 23 -72.34 28.28 -64.83
C MET A 23 -71.09 27.60 -64.28
N GLN A 24 -69.94 28.00 -64.80
CA GLN A 24 -68.63 27.60 -64.30
C GLN A 24 -67.91 28.81 -63.73
N PHE A 25 -67.25 28.66 -62.57
CA PHE A 25 -66.26 29.62 -62.10
C PHE A 25 -64.94 28.92 -61.81
N SER A 26 -63.83 29.63 -61.97
CA SER A 26 -62.50 29.21 -61.54
C SER A 26 -61.88 30.29 -60.67
N LEU A 27 -61.27 29.89 -59.55
CA LEU A 27 -60.42 30.75 -58.73
C LEU A 27 -58.98 30.24 -58.84
N SER A 28 -58.02 31.15 -58.93
CA SER A 28 -56.60 30.80 -58.94
C SER A 28 -55.72 31.88 -58.31
N CYS A 29 -54.60 31.47 -57.73
CA CYS A 29 -53.52 32.31 -57.19
C CYS A 29 -52.16 31.59 -57.38
N SER A 30 -51.03 32.31 -57.29
CA SER A 30 -49.71 31.71 -57.53
C SER A 30 -49.02 31.19 -56.27
N ASP A 31 -49.23 31.85 -55.12
CA ASP A 31 -48.38 31.68 -53.93
C ASP A 31 -49.22 31.47 -52.66
N GLY A 32 -50.34 30.74 -52.80
CA GLY A 32 -51.24 30.45 -51.68
C GLY A 32 -52.35 29.47 -52.01
N THR A 33 -53.31 29.35 -51.09
CA THR A 33 -54.51 28.53 -51.24
C THR A 33 -55.77 29.34 -51.01
N ILE A 34 -56.85 28.95 -51.69
CA ILE A 34 -58.15 29.62 -51.58
C ILE A 34 -59.17 28.60 -51.06
N THR A 35 -59.85 28.94 -49.97
CA THR A 35 -60.96 28.18 -49.40
C THR A 35 -62.27 28.93 -49.60
N LEU A 36 -63.28 28.25 -50.14
CA LEU A 36 -64.62 28.77 -50.38
C LEU A 36 -65.42 28.85 -49.08
N ASN A 37 -66.37 29.78 -49.03
CA ASN A 37 -67.32 29.89 -47.92
C ASN A 37 -68.26 28.67 -47.82
N SER A 38 -68.61 28.08 -48.97
CA SER A 38 -69.39 26.84 -49.02
C SER A 38 -69.22 26.14 -50.36
N THR A 39 -69.18 24.81 -50.35
CA THR A 39 -69.23 23.98 -51.56
C THR A 39 -70.63 23.40 -51.82
N THR A 40 -71.62 23.77 -51.01
CA THR A 40 -72.98 23.23 -51.10
C THR A 40 -73.62 23.60 -52.44
N GLY A 41 -74.08 22.58 -53.18
CA GLY A 41 -74.75 22.79 -54.47
C GLY A 41 -73.80 23.10 -55.64
N LEU A 42 -72.49 22.91 -55.45
CA LEU A 42 -71.47 23.00 -56.50
C LEU A 42 -70.96 21.60 -56.90
N ASN A 43 -70.68 21.43 -58.19
CA ASN A 43 -69.99 20.27 -58.74
C ASN A 43 -68.55 20.65 -59.08
N ILE A 44 -67.60 19.84 -58.63
CA ILE A 44 -66.18 20.04 -58.89
C ILE A 44 -65.83 19.66 -60.35
N VAL A 45 -65.05 20.51 -61.03
CA VAL A 45 -64.55 20.27 -62.39
C VAL A 45 -63.07 19.91 -62.35
N SER A 46 -62.27 20.72 -61.67
CA SER A 46 -60.83 20.52 -61.46
C SER A 46 -60.34 21.28 -60.23
N GLY A 47 -59.20 20.86 -59.67
CA GLY A 47 -58.74 21.38 -58.38
C GLY A 47 -59.64 20.95 -57.23
N GLY A 48 -59.55 21.66 -56.09
CA GLY A 48 -60.38 21.41 -54.91
C GLY A 48 -60.40 22.60 -53.95
N ASP A 49 -61.34 22.58 -53.01
CA ASP A 49 -61.40 23.59 -51.95
C ASP A 49 -60.13 23.57 -51.10
N GLY A 50 -59.54 24.74 -50.83
CA GLY A 50 -58.25 24.86 -50.15
C GLY A 50 -57.03 24.61 -51.06
N THR A 51 -57.14 24.83 -52.37
CA THR A 51 -56.02 24.71 -53.32
C THR A 51 -55.69 26.04 -54.00
N SER A 52 -54.54 26.15 -54.64
CA SER A 52 -54.10 27.35 -55.38
C SER A 52 -54.87 27.59 -56.69
N SER A 53 -55.56 26.57 -57.21
CA SER A 53 -56.41 26.69 -58.39
C SER A 53 -57.55 25.69 -58.34
N MET A 54 -58.77 26.18 -58.55
CA MET A 54 -59.99 25.40 -58.48
C MET A 54 -61.01 25.84 -59.53
N THR A 55 -61.80 24.90 -60.02
CA THR A 55 -62.90 25.14 -60.97
C THR A 55 -64.12 24.35 -60.55
N TYR A 56 -65.25 25.03 -60.42
CA TYR A 56 -66.53 24.46 -60.01
C TYR A 56 -67.65 24.90 -60.94
N GLN A 57 -68.72 24.11 -60.98
CA GLN A 57 -69.96 24.42 -61.69
C GLN A 57 -71.15 24.43 -60.73
N GLY A 58 -72.08 25.37 -60.91
CA GLY A 58 -73.28 25.49 -60.08
C GLY A 58 -74.24 26.54 -60.61
N ASP A 59 -75.39 26.69 -59.96
CA ASP A 59 -76.27 27.84 -60.22
C ASP A 59 -75.70 29.12 -59.60
N LYS A 60 -76.22 30.27 -60.06
CA LYS A 60 -75.81 31.60 -59.58
C LYS A 60 -75.87 31.77 -58.07
N THR A 61 -76.86 31.17 -57.41
CA THR A 61 -77.06 31.32 -55.96
C THR A 61 -75.98 30.56 -55.20
N ASN A 62 -75.70 29.32 -55.60
CA ASN A 62 -74.68 28.48 -54.98
C ASN A 62 -73.28 29.03 -55.23
N ILE A 63 -72.99 29.56 -56.43
CA ILE A 63 -71.70 30.21 -56.72
C ILE A 63 -71.52 31.47 -55.87
N ASN A 64 -72.53 32.35 -55.79
CA ASN A 64 -72.47 33.53 -54.92
C ASN A 64 -72.31 33.17 -53.44
N ASN A 65 -72.98 32.12 -52.96
CA ASN A 65 -72.78 31.63 -51.60
C ASN A 65 -71.34 31.14 -51.38
N ALA A 66 -70.74 30.45 -52.36
CA ALA A 66 -69.39 29.93 -52.29
C ALA A 66 -68.30 31.01 -52.26
N ILE A 67 -68.45 32.07 -53.07
CA ILE A 67 -67.43 33.12 -53.19
C ILE A 67 -67.66 34.35 -52.29
N SER A 68 -68.82 34.45 -51.64
CA SER A 68 -69.20 35.63 -50.83
C SER A 68 -68.21 36.01 -49.71
N SER A 69 -67.48 35.03 -49.19
CA SER A 69 -66.51 35.17 -48.11
C SER A 69 -65.42 34.10 -48.22
N ILE A 70 -64.58 34.18 -49.24
CA ILE A 70 -63.46 33.24 -49.40
C ILE A 70 -62.36 33.53 -48.36
N THR A 71 -61.58 32.51 -48.03
CA THR A 71 -60.37 32.65 -47.21
C THR A 71 -59.16 32.39 -48.09
N TYR A 72 -58.18 33.30 -48.05
CA TYR A 72 -56.87 33.13 -48.68
C TYR A 72 -55.81 32.90 -47.60
N LEU A 73 -54.96 31.89 -47.79
CA LEU A 73 -53.78 31.64 -46.97
C LEU A 73 -52.56 31.58 -47.88
N GLY A 74 -51.56 32.42 -47.65
CA GLY A 74 -50.27 32.36 -48.37
C GLY A 74 -49.63 30.99 -48.19
N ASP A 75 -48.83 30.53 -49.16
CA ASP A 75 -48.19 29.22 -49.11
C ASP A 75 -47.24 29.15 -47.91
N PRO A 76 -47.54 28.37 -46.86
CA PRO A 76 -46.71 28.29 -45.66
C PRO A 76 -45.36 27.59 -45.92
N THR A 77 -45.16 27.07 -47.14
CA THR A 77 -43.94 26.36 -47.56
C THR A 77 -43.29 26.96 -48.81
N GLY A 78 -43.88 28.02 -49.36
CA GLY A 78 -43.44 28.67 -50.58
C GLY A 78 -42.29 29.64 -50.35
N PHE A 79 -41.37 29.75 -51.32
CA PHE A 79 -40.21 30.65 -51.37
C PHE A 79 -39.01 30.36 -50.45
N ASP A 80 -39.16 30.05 -49.15
CA ASP A 80 -37.99 29.85 -48.27
C ASP A 80 -38.23 29.11 -46.93
N THR A 81 -39.20 28.19 -46.83
CA THR A 81 -39.58 27.47 -45.59
C THR A 81 -40.22 28.30 -44.47
N PHE A 82 -40.36 29.62 -44.65
CA PHE A 82 -40.89 30.60 -43.69
C PHE A 82 -42.18 31.28 -44.19
N GLY A 83 -42.90 30.67 -45.13
CA GLY A 83 -44.14 31.22 -45.69
C GLY A 83 -43.96 32.26 -46.80
N PHE A 84 -45.07 32.59 -47.48
CA PHE A 84 -45.12 33.60 -48.54
C PHE A 84 -45.58 34.96 -48.01
N TYR A 85 -44.74 35.98 -48.22
CA TYR A 85 -45.08 37.40 -48.10
C TYR A 85 -45.00 38.13 -49.45
N GLY A 86 -45.68 39.28 -49.50
CA GLY A 86 -45.75 40.15 -50.67
C GLY A 86 -47.07 40.01 -51.42
N VAL A 87 -47.03 40.36 -52.70
CA VAL A 87 -48.24 40.50 -53.51
C VAL A 87 -48.52 39.22 -54.30
N ASP A 88 -49.65 38.56 -54.01
CA ASP A 88 -50.23 37.50 -54.83
C ASP A 88 -51.48 38.03 -55.57
N THR A 89 -51.78 37.48 -56.74
CA THR A 89 -52.92 37.86 -57.58
C THR A 89 -53.95 36.75 -57.59
N ILE A 90 -55.13 37.01 -57.03
CA ILE A 90 -56.28 36.11 -57.12
C ILE A 90 -57.07 36.46 -58.38
N THR A 91 -57.30 35.47 -59.24
CA THR A 91 -58.10 35.61 -60.47
C THR A 91 -59.36 34.74 -60.39
N LEU A 92 -60.52 35.38 -60.59
CA LEU A 92 -61.83 34.76 -60.73
C LEU A 92 -62.25 34.79 -62.20
N ASP A 93 -62.31 33.63 -62.84
CA ASP A 93 -62.84 33.46 -64.19
C ASP A 93 -64.24 32.85 -64.13
N ILE A 94 -65.19 33.39 -64.90
CA ILE A 94 -66.58 32.90 -64.95
C ILE A 94 -66.97 32.60 -66.39
N SER A 95 -67.77 31.55 -66.59
CA SER A 95 -68.35 31.19 -67.88
C SER A 95 -69.80 30.74 -67.74
N ASP A 96 -70.67 31.24 -68.63
CA ASP A 96 -72.08 30.81 -68.71
C ASP A 96 -72.26 29.43 -69.38
N LEU A 97 -71.15 28.81 -69.83
CA LEU A 97 -71.11 27.56 -70.59
C LEU A 97 -72.01 27.56 -71.85
N GLY A 98 -72.46 28.73 -72.31
CA GLY A 98 -73.38 28.91 -73.43
C GLY A 98 -74.78 28.31 -73.21
N GLN A 99 -75.20 28.14 -71.95
CA GLN A 99 -76.46 27.44 -71.61
C GLN A 99 -77.70 28.34 -71.66
N PHE A 100 -77.56 29.65 -71.87
CA PHE A 100 -78.66 30.60 -71.95
C PHE A 100 -78.47 31.61 -73.10
N GLY A 101 -79.57 31.98 -73.76
CA GLY A 101 -79.53 32.91 -74.90
C GLY A 101 -78.98 32.32 -76.21
N SER A 102 -78.68 33.18 -77.19
CA SER A 102 -78.18 32.79 -78.53
C SER A 102 -76.71 33.20 -78.79
N GLY A 103 -76.02 33.71 -77.75
CA GLY A 103 -74.67 34.27 -77.84
C GLY A 103 -73.51 33.26 -77.83
N GLY A 104 -73.79 31.98 -77.58
CA GLY A 104 -72.74 30.99 -77.33
C GLY A 104 -72.13 31.16 -75.93
N ILE A 105 -70.94 30.61 -75.71
CA ILE A 105 -70.22 30.71 -74.43
C ILE A 105 -69.71 32.14 -74.25
N GLN A 106 -70.10 32.79 -73.16
CA GLN A 106 -69.55 34.05 -72.68
C GLN A 106 -68.71 33.81 -71.43
N THR A 107 -67.68 34.64 -71.27
CA THR A 107 -66.76 34.58 -70.14
C THR A 107 -66.44 35.97 -69.63
N ASP A 108 -66.21 36.09 -68.32
CA ASP A 108 -65.67 37.29 -67.68
C ASP A 108 -64.54 36.91 -66.72
N SER A 109 -63.65 37.85 -66.44
CA SER A 109 -62.48 37.63 -65.59
C SER A 109 -62.23 38.84 -64.71
N TYR A 110 -62.02 38.60 -63.41
CA TYR A 110 -61.70 39.62 -62.43
C TYR A 110 -60.49 39.19 -61.60
N SER A 111 -59.46 40.03 -61.60
CA SER A 111 -58.27 39.81 -60.77
C SER A 111 -58.11 40.93 -59.76
N PHE A 112 -57.64 40.58 -58.56
CA PHE A 112 -57.26 41.53 -57.53
C PHE A 112 -56.05 41.02 -56.77
N ASN A 113 -55.31 41.96 -56.19
CA ASN A 113 -54.10 41.65 -55.45
C ASN A 113 -54.44 41.45 -53.97
N VAL A 114 -53.79 40.45 -53.36
CA VAL A 114 -53.65 40.32 -51.91
C VAL A 114 -52.20 40.64 -51.57
N ASP A 115 -52.01 41.56 -50.63
CA ASP A 115 -50.69 41.98 -50.17
C ASP A 115 -50.50 41.46 -48.73
N LEU A 116 -49.55 40.57 -48.54
CA LEU A 116 -49.19 39.98 -47.25
C LEU A 116 -47.94 40.65 -46.70
N SER A 117 -48.02 41.19 -45.49
CA SER A 117 -46.83 41.64 -44.76
C SER A 117 -46.12 40.46 -44.12
N ALA A 118 -44.79 40.52 -44.07
CA ALA A 118 -44.00 39.52 -43.36
C ALA A 118 -44.32 39.50 -41.85
N SER A 119 -44.17 38.34 -41.24
CA SER A 119 -44.26 38.05 -39.82
C SER A 119 -42.90 37.51 -39.35
N ASN A 120 -42.66 37.58 -38.04
CA ASN A 120 -41.44 37.03 -37.46
C ASN A 120 -41.63 35.53 -37.21
N ASP A 121 -40.76 34.71 -37.77
CA ASP A 121 -40.71 33.27 -37.50
C ASP A 121 -39.72 32.88 -36.42
N SER A 122 -39.92 31.72 -35.78
CA SER A 122 -38.96 31.22 -34.81
C SER A 122 -37.73 30.64 -35.51
N PRO A 123 -36.52 30.81 -34.94
CA PRO A 123 -35.33 30.13 -35.43
C PRO A 123 -35.51 28.62 -35.50
N VAL A 124 -34.86 27.96 -36.46
CA VAL A 124 -34.81 26.51 -36.57
C VAL A 124 -33.38 26.03 -36.36
N ILE A 125 -33.18 25.22 -35.32
CA ILE A 125 -31.88 24.65 -34.96
C ILE A 125 -31.79 23.23 -35.52
N HIS A 126 -30.82 22.99 -36.40
CA HIS A 126 -30.49 21.67 -36.91
C HIS A 126 -29.35 21.10 -36.07
N VAL A 127 -29.58 19.93 -35.48
CA VAL A 127 -28.60 19.20 -34.68
C VAL A 127 -28.54 17.74 -35.15
N PRO A 128 -27.41 17.03 -34.94
CA PRO A 128 -27.36 15.60 -35.20
C PRO A 128 -28.22 14.81 -34.20
N THR A 129 -28.36 13.51 -34.45
CA THR A 129 -28.85 12.57 -33.42
C THR A 129 -27.86 12.47 -32.26
N ALA A 130 -28.21 11.74 -31.20
CA ALA A 130 -27.30 11.46 -30.08
C ALA A 130 -25.92 10.97 -30.57
N GLN A 131 -24.87 11.45 -29.90
CA GLN A 131 -23.48 11.18 -30.21
C GLN A 131 -22.83 10.32 -29.13
N THR A 132 -21.73 9.67 -29.47
CA THR A 132 -20.88 8.91 -28.55
C THR A 132 -19.43 9.36 -28.75
N THR A 133 -18.68 9.47 -27.67
CA THR A 133 -17.22 9.70 -27.69
C THR A 133 -16.61 8.98 -26.51
N ASP A 134 -15.34 8.61 -26.61
CA ASP A 134 -14.58 8.17 -25.45
C ASP A 134 -14.29 9.39 -24.55
N GLU A 135 -14.12 9.18 -23.25
CA GLU A 135 -13.59 10.22 -22.37
C GLU A 135 -12.19 10.67 -22.84
N ASP A 136 -11.81 11.89 -22.44
CA ASP A 136 -10.58 12.56 -22.88
C ASP A 136 -10.38 12.69 -24.40
N THR A 137 -11.41 12.39 -25.19
CA THR A 137 -11.37 12.47 -26.64
C THR A 137 -12.20 13.66 -27.14
N ILE A 138 -11.64 14.37 -28.11
CA ILE A 138 -12.34 15.49 -28.76
C ILE A 138 -13.35 14.95 -29.76
N LEU A 139 -14.62 15.30 -29.57
CA LEU A 139 -15.69 15.07 -30.53
C LEU A 139 -15.86 16.29 -31.45
N ASP A 140 -15.67 16.11 -32.77
CA ASP A 140 -15.85 17.15 -33.79
C ASP A 140 -17.21 17.02 -34.49
N PHE A 141 -18.00 18.09 -34.46
CA PHE A 141 -19.33 18.12 -35.07
C PHE A 141 -19.31 18.44 -36.57
N GLY A 142 -18.18 18.84 -37.15
CA GLY A 142 -18.10 19.19 -38.57
C GLY A 142 -19.17 20.23 -38.96
N THR A 143 -20.08 19.87 -39.86
CA THR A 143 -21.20 20.74 -40.30
C THR A 143 -22.56 20.28 -39.78
N MET A 144 -22.62 19.45 -38.74
CA MET A 144 -23.87 18.85 -38.26
C MET A 144 -24.77 19.80 -37.46
N ILE A 145 -24.21 20.92 -36.97
CA ILE A 145 -24.96 21.96 -36.24
C ILE A 145 -25.10 23.19 -37.14
N SER A 146 -26.34 23.62 -37.37
CA SER A 146 -26.62 24.83 -38.14
C SER A 146 -27.95 25.45 -37.73
N ILE A 147 -28.08 26.76 -37.90
CA ILE A 147 -29.31 27.50 -37.63
C ILE A 147 -29.84 28.06 -38.95
N THR A 148 -31.16 28.02 -39.14
CA THR A 148 -31.86 28.75 -40.18
C THR A 148 -32.89 29.65 -39.53
N ASP A 149 -33.11 30.82 -40.12
CA ASP A 149 -33.97 31.85 -39.58
C ASP A 149 -34.35 32.82 -40.71
N ASP A 150 -35.49 33.49 -40.60
CA ASP A 150 -35.99 34.46 -41.57
C ASP A 150 -35.31 35.84 -41.41
N ALA A 151 -34.50 36.08 -40.37
CA ALA A 151 -33.67 37.27 -40.19
C ALA A 151 -32.48 37.36 -41.19
N ILE A 152 -32.71 37.08 -42.47
CA ILE A 152 -31.70 37.10 -43.53
C ILE A 152 -31.50 38.53 -44.04
N ASP A 153 -30.69 39.32 -43.32
CA ASP A 153 -30.31 40.65 -43.76
C ASP A 153 -28.92 40.70 -44.43
N ASN A 154 -28.88 41.34 -45.58
CA ASN A 154 -27.67 41.63 -46.37
C ASN A 154 -26.97 42.94 -45.94
N ASN A 155 -27.53 43.70 -44.98
CA ASN A 155 -27.07 45.03 -44.57
C ASN A 155 -26.40 45.10 -43.17
N ASN A 156 -26.16 43.95 -42.52
CA ASN A 156 -25.49 43.79 -41.22
C ASN A 156 -26.29 44.21 -39.96
N SER A 157 -27.59 44.42 -40.06
CA SER A 157 -28.38 44.88 -38.90
C SER A 157 -29.03 43.76 -38.09
N HIS A 158 -29.48 42.67 -38.73
CA HIS A 158 -30.16 41.57 -38.03
C HIS A 158 -29.14 40.62 -37.39
N LYS A 159 -29.32 40.36 -36.09
CA LYS A 159 -28.42 39.53 -35.29
C LYS A 159 -29.20 38.65 -34.33
N LEU A 160 -28.73 37.43 -34.19
CA LEU A 160 -29.25 36.44 -33.25
C LEU A 160 -28.34 36.36 -32.03
N ASP A 161 -28.94 36.04 -30.88
CA ASP A 161 -28.23 35.59 -29.69
C ASP A 161 -28.29 34.05 -29.65
N VAL A 162 -27.13 33.40 -29.55
CA VAL A 162 -27.01 31.94 -29.44
C VAL A 162 -26.25 31.60 -28.17
N ASP A 163 -26.89 30.89 -27.26
CA ASP A 163 -26.28 30.35 -26.06
C ASP A 163 -26.08 28.84 -26.21
N LEU A 164 -24.83 28.40 -26.10
CA LEU A 164 -24.43 27.01 -26.11
C LEU A 164 -23.92 26.65 -24.71
N SER A 165 -24.45 25.60 -24.10
CA SER A 165 -23.98 25.15 -22.79
C SER A 165 -23.90 23.64 -22.66
N THR A 166 -22.98 23.13 -21.84
CA THR A 166 -22.91 21.72 -21.48
C THR A 166 -23.40 21.50 -20.05
N THR A 167 -23.92 20.31 -19.76
CA THR A 167 -24.58 20.04 -18.48
C THR A 167 -23.58 19.56 -17.43
N ASN A 168 -22.55 18.82 -17.84
CA ASN A 168 -21.56 18.20 -16.95
C ASN A 168 -20.14 18.75 -17.14
N GLY A 169 -20.03 20.00 -17.59
CA GLY A 169 -18.76 20.73 -17.60
C GLY A 169 -17.87 20.45 -18.80
N GLY A 170 -18.33 19.70 -19.81
CA GLY A 170 -17.61 19.56 -21.07
C GLY A 170 -17.36 20.90 -21.75
N ILE A 171 -16.23 21.01 -22.44
CA ILE A 171 -15.73 22.24 -23.04
C ILE A 171 -16.15 22.33 -24.50
N LEU A 172 -16.74 23.46 -24.89
CA LEU A 172 -17.09 23.77 -26.27
C LEU A 172 -16.07 24.73 -26.88
N THR A 173 -15.47 24.32 -28.00
CA THR A 173 -14.51 25.15 -28.75
C THR A 173 -14.99 25.36 -30.18
N LEU A 174 -15.17 26.60 -30.59
CA LEU A 174 -15.58 26.97 -31.95
C LEU A 174 -14.46 26.72 -32.96
N GLY A 175 -14.80 26.17 -34.12
CA GLY A 175 -13.84 25.94 -35.21
C GLY A 175 -13.32 27.23 -35.86
N SER A 176 -14.07 28.34 -35.72
CA SER A 176 -13.62 29.66 -36.13
C SER A 176 -14.30 30.78 -35.35
N THR A 177 -13.70 31.98 -35.35
CA THR A 177 -14.31 33.21 -34.81
C THR A 177 -14.36 34.28 -35.93
N PRO A 178 -15.35 34.21 -36.84
CA PRO A 178 -15.42 35.11 -37.98
C PRO A 178 -15.52 36.58 -37.57
N SER A 179 -14.89 37.46 -38.35
CA SER A 179 -14.99 38.91 -38.11
C SER A 179 -16.45 39.37 -38.15
N GLY A 180 -16.84 40.17 -37.15
CA GLY A 180 -18.22 40.67 -37.00
C GLY A 180 -19.12 39.81 -36.10
N LEU A 181 -18.65 38.65 -35.65
CA LEU A 181 -19.28 37.85 -34.60
C LEU A 181 -18.72 38.25 -33.23
N THR A 182 -19.59 38.57 -32.28
CA THR A 182 -19.20 38.68 -30.87
C THR A 182 -19.26 37.28 -30.27
N VAL A 183 -18.17 36.84 -29.66
CA VAL A 183 -18.07 35.52 -29.02
C VAL A 183 -17.61 35.73 -27.59
N THR A 184 -18.30 35.11 -26.64
CA THR A 184 -17.84 35.01 -25.25
C THR A 184 -17.81 33.55 -24.81
N GLY A 185 -16.88 33.21 -23.91
CA GLY A 185 -16.81 31.86 -23.34
C GLY A 185 -16.30 30.76 -24.28
N ASN A 186 -15.75 31.07 -25.45
CA ASN A 186 -15.13 30.06 -26.32
C ASN A 186 -14.02 29.28 -25.58
N GLY A 187 -14.06 27.95 -25.63
CA GLY A 187 -13.18 27.08 -24.84
C GLY A 187 -13.64 26.91 -23.38
N THR A 188 -14.94 27.07 -23.11
CA THR A 188 -15.55 26.82 -21.80
C THR A 188 -16.84 26.00 -21.96
N ASN A 189 -17.51 25.69 -20.86
CA ASN A 189 -18.80 24.98 -20.86
C ASN A 189 -20.00 25.87 -21.19
N ASN A 190 -19.80 27.17 -21.40
CA ASN A 190 -20.85 28.10 -21.82
C ASN A 190 -20.28 29.09 -22.86
N VAL A 191 -20.79 29.02 -24.08
CA VAL A 191 -20.37 29.87 -25.20
C VAL A 191 -21.56 30.68 -25.66
N THR A 192 -21.42 32.00 -25.69
CA THR A 192 -22.45 32.88 -26.27
C THR A 192 -21.95 33.50 -27.56
N LEU A 193 -22.80 33.48 -28.57
CA LEU A 193 -22.56 34.07 -29.89
C LEU A 193 -23.60 35.15 -30.13
N TYR A 194 -23.15 36.33 -30.54
CA TYR A 194 -24.03 37.41 -30.96
C TYR A 194 -23.58 37.97 -32.31
N GLY A 195 -24.42 37.82 -33.34
CA GLY A 195 -24.06 38.26 -34.68
C GLY A 195 -25.00 37.78 -35.76
N ARG A 196 -24.58 37.95 -37.01
CA ARG A 196 -25.36 37.55 -38.19
C ARG A 196 -25.39 36.03 -38.35
N LEU A 197 -26.49 35.52 -38.90
CA LEU A 197 -26.70 34.10 -39.18
C LEU A 197 -25.55 33.44 -39.96
N ASP A 198 -25.01 34.11 -40.99
CA ASP A 198 -23.90 33.57 -41.80
C ASP A 198 -22.61 33.41 -40.98
N LYS A 199 -22.35 34.33 -40.04
CA LYS A 199 -21.18 34.29 -39.15
C LYS A 199 -21.35 33.27 -38.03
N ILE A 200 -22.56 33.16 -37.48
CA ILE A 200 -22.91 32.13 -36.51
C ILE A 200 -22.70 30.75 -37.12
N ASN A 201 -23.29 30.45 -38.28
CA ASN A 201 -23.13 29.16 -38.95
C ASN A 201 -21.67 28.87 -39.36
N SER A 202 -20.90 29.91 -39.72
CA SER A 202 -19.46 29.75 -39.96
C SER A 202 -18.67 29.41 -38.69
N ALA A 203 -19.08 29.91 -37.53
CA ALA A 203 -18.45 29.62 -36.24
C ALA A 203 -18.85 28.25 -35.67
N LEU A 204 -20.10 27.83 -35.90
CA LEU A 204 -20.62 26.50 -35.55
C LEU A 204 -20.01 25.38 -36.41
N THR A 205 -19.45 25.71 -37.58
CA THR A 205 -18.69 24.75 -38.38
C THR A 205 -17.42 24.32 -37.64
N ASN A 206 -17.23 23.01 -37.53
CA ASN A 206 -16.16 22.33 -36.78
C ASN A 206 -16.10 22.76 -35.31
N ILE A 207 -17.25 23.07 -34.71
CA ILE A 207 -17.32 23.16 -33.25
C ILE A 207 -16.96 21.79 -32.67
N THR A 208 -16.14 21.80 -31.62
CA THR A 208 -15.72 20.59 -30.92
C THR A 208 -16.24 20.58 -29.49
N PHE A 209 -16.53 19.39 -29.00
CA PHE A 209 -16.82 19.11 -27.60
C PHE A 209 -15.69 18.25 -27.02
N THR A 210 -15.17 18.65 -25.87
CA THR A 210 -14.23 17.87 -25.08
C THR A 210 -14.91 17.56 -23.75
N PRO A 211 -15.13 16.28 -23.39
CA PRO A 211 -15.58 15.90 -22.06
C PRO A 211 -14.77 16.59 -20.95
N ALA A 212 -15.36 16.73 -19.76
CA ALA A 212 -14.54 17.01 -18.58
C ALA A 212 -13.55 15.85 -18.37
N ALA A 213 -12.38 16.15 -17.81
CA ALA A 213 -11.37 15.11 -17.53
C ALA A 213 -11.98 13.99 -16.67
N ASP A 214 -11.70 12.75 -17.04
CA ASP A 214 -12.11 11.53 -16.34
C ASP A 214 -13.66 11.39 -16.19
N TYR A 215 -14.43 12.08 -17.05
CA TYR A 215 -15.89 12.03 -17.05
C TYR A 215 -16.42 11.09 -18.12
N ASN A 216 -17.01 9.97 -17.69
CA ASN A 216 -17.52 8.89 -18.54
C ASN A 216 -19.01 8.57 -18.33
N GLN A 217 -19.81 9.62 -18.13
CA GLN A 217 -21.27 9.52 -18.06
C GLN A 217 -21.92 10.27 -19.24
N THR A 218 -23.25 10.45 -19.23
CA THR A 218 -23.93 11.22 -20.27
C THR A 218 -23.76 12.72 -20.06
N ASP A 219 -23.35 13.47 -21.08
CA ASP A 219 -23.44 14.93 -21.14
C ASP A 219 -24.46 15.38 -22.18
N LYS A 220 -24.82 16.66 -22.16
CA LYS A 220 -25.79 17.26 -23.06
C LYS A 220 -25.36 18.66 -23.44
N ILE A 221 -25.26 18.93 -24.74
CA ILE A 221 -25.10 20.28 -25.29
C ILE A 221 -26.49 20.88 -25.47
N ASN A 222 -26.81 21.93 -24.73
CA ASN A 222 -28.03 22.73 -24.91
C ASN A 222 -27.71 23.91 -25.81
N ILE A 223 -28.58 24.14 -26.80
CA ILE A 223 -28.49 25.24 -27.75
C ILE A 223 -29.77 26.05 -27.65
N ASN A 224 -29.64 27.33 -27.32
CA ASN A 224 -30.74 28.29 -27.26
C ASN A 224 -30.46 29.39 -28.28
N VAL A 225 -31.45 29.73 -29.08
CA VAL A 225 -31.34 30.79 -30.10
C VAL A 225 -32.50 31.76 -29.93
N ASP A 226 -32.20 33.05 -29.83
CA ASP A 226 -33.16 34.16 -29.81
C ASP A 226 -32.90 35.06 -31.03
N ASP A 227 -33.93 35.34 -31.81
CA ASP A 227 -33.88 36.17 -33.02
C ASP A 227 -33.84 37.67 -32.73
N ASN A 228 -33.97 38.08 -31.47
CA ASN A 228 -34.14 39.47 -31.02
C ASN A 228 -35.32 40.21 -31.69
N GLY A 229 -36.27 39.46 -32.24
CA GLY A 229 -37.42 39.91 -33.01
C GLY A 229 -37.05 40.50 -34.37
N TRP A 230 -35.89 40.14 -34.92
CA TRP A 230 -35.51 40.48 -36.28
C TRP A 230 -36.06 39.44 -37.25
N PHE A 231 -36.64 39.90 -38.35
CA PHE A 231 -37.06 39.10 -39.50
C PHE A 231 -36.82 39.90 -40.79
N ARG A 232 -37.23 39.41 -41.96
CA ARG A 232 -36.92 40.01 -43.29
C ARG A 232 -37.26 41.50 -43.44
N GLU A 233 -38.27 41.99 -42.72
CA GLU A 233 -38.61 43.42 -42.66
C GLU A 233 -38.36 44.01 -41.28
N ASN A 234 -38.08 45.32 -41.21
CA ASN A 234 -37.87 45.99 -39.94
C ASN A 234 -39.20 46.06 -39.16
N PRO A 235 -39.34 45.41 -37.99
CA PRO A 235 -40.58 45.39 -37.24
C PRO A 235 -41.10 46.79 -36.89
N ALA A 236 -42.40 47.00 -37.06
CA ALA A 236 -43.10 48.08 -36.34
C ALA A 236 -43.27 47.76 -34.84
N THR A 237 -43.26 46.46 -34.48
CA THR A 237 -43.33 45.93 -33.11
C THR A 237 -42.33 44.78 -32.99
N VAL A 238 -41.39 44.87 -32.05
CA VAL A 238 -40.40 43.82 -31.81
C VAL A 238 -41.06 42.69 -31.01
N VAL A 239 -41.12 41.51 -31.61
CA VAL A 239 -41.57 40.27 -30.96
C VAL A 239 -40.43 39.28 -31.07
N THR A 240 -39.77 38.99 -29.95
CA THR A 240 -38.66 38.03 -29.88
C THR A 240 -39.22 36.61 -29.87
N LEU A 241 -38.76 35.76 -30.77
CA LEU A 241 -39.01 34.33 -30.74
C LEU A 241 -37.70 33.57 -30.48
N ALA A 242 -37.84 32.40 -29.86
CA ALA A 242 -36.69 31.61 -29.46
C ALA A 242 -36.91 30.13 -29.72
N ALA A 243 -35.81 29.45 -30.04
CA ALA A 243 -35.76 28.02 -30.25
C ALA A 243 -34.77 27.36 -29.29
N HIS A 244 -35.02 26.09 -28.98
CA HIS A 244 -34.13 25.28 -28.16
C HIS A 244 -33.92 23.90 -28.80
N ALA A 245 -32.69 23.41 -28.74
CA ALA A 245 -32.34 22.07 -29.12
C ALA A 245 -31.30 21.52 -28.15
N SER A 246 -31.18 20.19 -28.08
CA SER A 246 -30.13 19.55 -27.31
C SER A 246 -29.52 18.38 -28.06
N ILE A 247 -28.23 18.16 -27.84
CA ILE A 247 -27.49 16.99 -28.32
C ILE A 247 -27.12 16.18 -27.09
N ASP A 248 -27.66 14.97 -26.99
CA ASP A 248 -27.24 14.01 -25.98
C ASP A 248 -25.91 13.37 -26.41
N ILE A 249 -24.96 13.29 -25.49
CA ILE A 249 -23.63 12.70 -25.70
C ILE A 249 -23.44 11.62 -24.64
N THR A 250 -23.28 10.38 -25.08
CA THR A 250 -22.78 9.30 -24.22
C THR A 250 -21.26 9.34 -24.24
N ILE A 251 -20.63 9.40 -23.07
CA ILE A 251 -19.18 9.39 -22.97
C ILE A 251 -18.78 8.02 -22.46
N ASP A 252 -18.07 7.27 -23.29
CA ASP A 252 -17.65 5.91 -22.99
C ASP A 252 -16.38 5.96 -22.11
N PRO A 253 -16.29 5.15 -21.04
CA PRO A 253 -15.11 5.10 -20.19
C PRO A 253 -13.90 4.60 -20.97
N VAL A 254 -12.72 5.09 -20.59
CA VAL A 254 -11.42 4.62 -21.04
C VAL A 254 -10.66 4.13 -19.82
N ASN A 255 -9.92 3.03 -19.97
CA ASN A 255 -9.17 2.50 -18.84
C ASN A 255 -7.96 3.39 -18.52
N ASP A 256 -7.86 3.85 -17.29
CA ASP A 256 -6.74 4.63 -16.77
C ASP A 256 -5.92 3.84 -15.76
N ALA A 257 -4.61 4.11 -15.71
CA ALA A 257 -3.73 3.40 -14.79
C ALA A 257 -3.98 3.84 -13.34
N PRO A 258 -3.94 2.90 -12.37
CA PRO A 258 -4.01 3.26 -10.97
C PRO A 258 -2.77 4.08 -10.55
N ILE A 259 -2.88 4.87 -9.49
CA ILE A 259 -1.80 5.70 -8.96
C ILE A 259 -1.46 5.25 -7.53
N ILE A 260 -0.20 4.86 -7.29
CA ILE A 260 0.31 4.49 -5.97
C ILE A 260 1.06 5.68 -5.35
N THR A 261 0.62 6.08 -4.16
CA THR A 261 1.39 6.98 -3.29
C THR A 261 2.05 6.18 -2.17
N VAL A 262 3.34 6.42 -1.95
CA VAL A 262 4.14 5.75 -0.91
C VAL A 262 4.83 6.76 0.01
N PRO A 263 5.14 6.40 1.26
CA PRO A 263 5.93 7.26 2.14
C PRO A 263 7.38 7.39 1.67
N SER A 264 8.13 8.30 2.29
CA SER A 264 9.59 8.36 2.15
C SER A 264 10.26 7.09 2.70
N SER A 265 11.59 6.99 2.57
CA SER A 265 12.37 5.89 3.17
C SER A 265 12.07 5.69 4.65
N GLN A 266 11.94 4.43 5.06
CA GLN A 266 11.65 4.02 6.44
C GLN A 266 12.91 3.50 7.13
N ASN A 267 13.01 3.72 8.44
CA ASN A 267 14.09 3.19 9.27
C ASN A 267 13.51 2.43 10.44
N GLY A 268 14.12 1.29 10.78
CA GLY A 268 13.74 0.46 11.92
C GLY A 268 14.96 -0.20 12.55
N SER A 269 14.70 -1.13 13.45
CA SER A 269 15.70 -2.05 14.00
C SER A 269 15.38 -3.45 13.51
N GLU A 270 16.39 -4.29 13.36
CA GLU A 270 16.16 -5.72 13.16
C GLU A 270 15.39 -6.33 14.34
N ASP A 271 14.76 -7.48 14.11
CA ASP A 271 13.95 -8.24 15.08
C ASP A 271 12.75 -7.49 15.70
N VAL A 272 12.43 -6.31 15.18
CA VAL A 272 11.32 -5.48 15.62
C VAL A 272 10.41 -5.17 14.45
N ASN A 273 9.10 -5.30 14.68
CA ASN A 273 8.08 -4.89 13.73
C ASN A 273 8.17 -3.39 13.42
N LEU A 274 8.31 -3.05 12.14
CA LEU A 274 8.27 -1.69 11.62
C LEU A 274 6.93 -1.41 10.97
N SER A 275 6.11 -0.56 11.58
CA SER A 275 4.85 -0.11 10.98
C SER A 275 5.11 0.90 9.86
N ILE A 276 4.52 0.65 8.69
CA ILE A 276 4.63 1.49 7.49
C ILE A 276 3.26 2.11 7.24
N SER A 277 3.23 3.44 7.19
CA SER A 277 2.00 4.23 6.95
C SER A 277 2.19 5.20 5.79
N GLY A 278 1.09 5.70 5.23
CA GLY A 278 1.13 6.63 4.09
C GLY A 278 1.21 5.94 2.73
N ILE A 279 0.88 4.65 2.65
CA ILE A 279 0.63 3.97 1.39
C ILE A 279 -0.85 4.19 1.03
N SER A 280 -1.13 4.64 -0.19
CA SER A 280 -2.50 4.76 -0.69
C SER A 280 -2.55 4.56 -2.21
N ILE A 281 -3.69 4.08 -2.69
CA ILE A 281 -4.00 3.85 -4.09
C ILE A 281 -5.20 4.71 -4.48
N SER A 282 -5.11 5.39 -5.61
CA SER A 282 -6.25 6.02 -6.30
C SER A 282 -6.39 5.38 -7.67
N ASP A 283 -7.63 5.07 -8.05
CA ASP A 283 -7.97 4.66 -9.39
C ASP A 283 -9.26 5.41 -9.75
N ASP A 284 -9.14 6.34 -10.70
CA ASP A 284 -10.19 7.30 -11.02
C ASP A 284 -11.10 6.77 -12.15
N SER A 285 -10.85 5.56 -12.66
CA SER A 285 -11.53 4.96 -13.81
C SER A 285 -13.04 4.72 -13.66
N TYR A 286 -13.65 5.00 -12.49
CA TYR A 286 -15.09 4.83 -12.35
C TYR A 286 -15.75 5.52 -11.13
N THR A 287 -16.75 6.38 -11.39
CA THR A 287 -17.75 6.79 -10.39
C THR A 287 -19.19 6.66 -10.93
N ASP A 288 -19.58 5.45 -11.33
CA ASP A 288 -21.01 5.14 -11.49
C ASP A 288 -21.64 4.81 -10.13
N PRO A 289 -22.61 5.60 -9.65
CA PRO A 289 -23.27 5.35 -8.37
C PRO A 289 -24.13 4.07 -8.33
N ASP A 290 -24.50 3.50 -9.49
CA ASP A 290 -25.39 2.35 -9.59
C ASP A 290 -24.66 1.02 -9.89
N ALA A 291 -23.35 1.04 -10.11
CA ALA A 291 -22.57 -0.15 -10.39
C ALA A 291 -21.84 -0.69 -9.16
N THR A 292 -21.54 -2.00 -9.20
CA THR A 292 -20.68 -2.62 -8.19
C THR A 292 -19.28 -2.01 -8.31
N PRO A 293 -18.65 -1.54 -7.21
CA PRO A 293 -17.26 -1.13 -7.23
C PRO A 293 -16.40 -2.26 -7.80
N ASP A 294 -15.53 -1.93 -8.74
CA ASP A 294 -14.66 -2.92 -9.37
C ASP A 294 -13.48 -3.25 -8.43
N ASP A 295 -13.04 -4.50 -8.49
CA ASP A 295 -11.88 -4.97 -7.74
C ASP A 295 -10.61 -4.61 -8.50
N ILE A 296 -9.60 -4.11 -7.79
CA ILE A 296 -8.24 -3.97 -8.29
C ILE A 296 -7.35 -5.01 -7.59
N GLU A 297 -6.26 -5.42 -8.24
CA GLU A 297 -5.25 -6.29 -7.63
C GLU A 297 -4.08 -5.46 -7.12
N PHE A 298 -3.68 -5.67 -5.87
CA PHE A 298 -2.38 -5.20 -5.39
C PHE A 298 -1.49 -6.38 -5.02
N SER A 299 -0.19 -6.18 -5.22
CA SER A 299 0.85 -7.06 -4.71
C SER A 299 1.94 -6.26 -4.01
N MET A 300 2.51 -6.87 -2.97
CA MET A 300 3.61 -6.29 -2.21
C MET A 300 4.69 -7.34 -1.98
N THR A 301 5.94 -6.98 -2.21
CA THR A 301 7.10 -7.87 -2.04
C THR A 301 8.20 -7.19 -1.23
N ALA A 302 8.91 -7.96 -0.40
CA ALA A 302 10.12 -7.55 0.31
C ALA A 302 11.24 -8.59 0.08
N ASN A 303 12.51 -8.18 0.08
CA ASN A 303 13.60 -9.13 -0.22
C ASN A 303 14.11 -9.84 1.03
N ASN A 304 14.09 -9.19 2.20
CA ASN A 304 14.73 -9.68 3.41
C ASN A 304 13.80 -9.62 4.64
N GLY A 305 12.52 -9.93 4.47
CA GLY A 305 11.57 -9.94 5.58
C GLY A 305 10.18 -10.41 5.20
N THR A 306 9.24 -10.24 6.12
CA THR A 306 7.82 -10.52 5.94
C THR A 306 7.01 -9.25 6.06
N LEU A 307 5.88 -9.23 5.36
CA LEU A 307 4.93 -8.15 5.31
C LEU A 307 3.61 -8.64 5.88
N THR A 308 3.05 -7.89 6.82
CA THR A 308 1.80 -8.23 7.51
C THR A 308 0.80 -7.08 7.39
N LEU A 309 -0.46 -7.42 7.11
CA LEU A 309 -1.62 -6.55 7.18
C LEU A 309 -2.44 -6.96 8.40
N ASP A 310 -2.75 -6.02 9.29
CA ASP A 310 -3.56 -6.31 10.48
C ASP A 310 -5.03 -6.62 10.11
N THR A 311 -5.48 -6.15 8.94
CA THR A 311 -6.79 -6.46 8.38
C THR A 311 -6.69 -6.81 6.90
N THR A 312 -7.42 -7.86 6.51
CA THR A 312 -7.66 -8.22 5.11
C THR A 312 -9.16 -8.31 4.83
N SER A 313 -9.98 -7.58 5.62
CA SER A 313 -11.43 -7.62 5.46
C SER A 313 -11.84 -7.06 4.10
N GLY A 314 -12.68 -7.79 3.38
CA GLY A 314 -13.09 -7.41 2.02
C GLY A 314 -12.14 -7.90 0.93
N LEU A 315 -10.90 -8.24 1.29
CA LEU A 315 -9.89 -8.68 0.33
C LEU A 315 -9.97 -10.19 0.04
N SER A 316 -9.73 -10.55 -1.21
CA SER A 316 -9.55 -11.92 -1.67
C SER A 316 -8.11 -12.14 -2.15
N GLY A 317 -7.39 -13.12 -1.58
CA GLY A 317 -5.96 -13.30 -1.88
C GLY A 317 -5.21 -14.05 -0.80
N SER A 318 -3.88 -13.99 -0.85
CA SER A 318 -3.01 -14.71 0.08
C SER A 318 -1.62 -14.09 0.21
N GLY A 319 -0.84 -14.59 1.17
CA GLY A 319 0.55 -14.17 1.38
C GLY A 319 0.76 -13.19 2.54
N ASN A 320 -0.30 -12.83 3.27
CA ASN A 320 -0.17 -12.07 4.52
C ASN A 320 0.76 -12.80 5.52
N GLY A 321 1.74 -12.09 6.07
CA GLY A 321 2.78 -12.63 6.95
C GLY A 321 3.94 -13.31 6.22
N THR A 322 4.10 -13.09 4.91
CA THR A 322 5.21 -13.66 4.10
C THR A 322 5.96 -12.54 3.37
N SER A 323 7.02 -12.87 2.62
CA SER A 323 7.80 -11.90 1.84
C SER A 323 7.09 -11.39 0.59
N SER A 324 5.97 -12.00 0.20
CA SER A 324 5.19 -11.63 -0.98
C SER A 324 3.71 -11.86 -0.72
N MET A 325 2.87 -10.87 -0.99
CA MET A 325 1.41 -11.00 -0.93
C MET A 325 0.76 -10.46 -2.18
N THR A 326 -0.40 -11.02 -2.51
CA THR A 326 -1.27 -10.56 -3.59
C THR A 326 -2.71 -10.65 -3.13
N TYR A 327 -3.46 -9.56 -3.30
CA TYR A 327 -4.85 -9.43 -2.89
C TYR A 327 -5.63 -8.61 -3.90
N GLN A 328 -6.88 -8.99 -4.11
CA GLN A 328 -7.88 -8.26 -4.89
C GLN A 328 -8.98 -7.75 -3.96
N GLY A 329 -9.55 -6.59 -4.28
CA GLY A 329 -10.69 -6.02 -3.58
C GLY A 329 -10.95 -4.60 -4.06
N THR A 330 -11.93 -3.94 -3.47
CA THR A 330 -12.21 -2.54 -3.84
C THR A 330 -11.07 -1.62 -3.39
N GLN A 331 -10.88 -0.48 -4.08
CA GLN A 331 -9.90 0.54 -3.70
C GLN A 331 -10.01 0.92 -2.21
N ALA A 332 -11.23 1.05 -1.69
CA ALA A 332 -11.47 1.41 -0.29
C ALA A 332 -10.98 0.32 0.69
N GLU A 333 -11.26 -0.95 0.39
CA GLU A 333 -10.81 -2.09 1.22
C GLU A 333 -9.30 -2.26 1.17
N ILE A 334 -8.69 -2.08 0.00
CA ILE A 334 -7.23 -2.14 -0.16
C ILE A 334 -6.57 -0.99 0.60
N ASN A 335 -7.05 0.25 0.48
CA ASN A 335 -6.53 1.37 1.25
C ASN A 335 -6.68 1.17 2.77
N ALA A 336 -7.78 0.54 3.22
CA ALA A 336 -7.94 0.18 4.62
C ALA A 336 -6.88 -0.84 5.08
N ALA A 337 -6.58 -1.86 4.28
CA ALA A 337 -5.54 -2.82 4.58
C ALA A 337 -4.13 -2.21 4.55
N LEU A 338 -3.81 -1.42 3.51
CA LEU A 338 -2.51 -0.75 3.34
C LEU A 338 -2.20 0.27 4.44
N SER A 339 -3.21 0.76 5.15
CA SER A 339 -3.03 1.60 6.33
C SER A 339 -2.44 0.88 7.55
N THR A 340 -2.36 -0.46 7.50
CA THR A 340 -1.94 -1.33 8.62
C THR A 340 -0.69 -2.16 8.33
N VAL A 341 0.09 -1.78 7.32
CA VAL A 341 1.26 -2.56 6.89
C VAL A 341 2.33 -2.57 7.99
N THR A 342 2.81 -3.77 8.31
CA THR A 342 3.94 -4.01 9.19
C THR A 342 4.99 -4.83 8.45
N PHE A 343 6.23 -4.37 8.49
CA PHE A 343 7.39 -5.10 7.97
C PHE A 343 8.22 -5.66 9.13
N LEU A 344 8.63 -6.92 9.04
CA LEU A 344 9.57 -7.56 9.97
C LEU A 344 10.72 -8.15 9.16
N GLY A 345 11.95 -7.75 9.49
CA GLY A 345 13.15 -8.34 8.89
C GLY A 345 13.22 -9.85 9.10
N SER A 346 13.99 -10.54 8.25
CA SER A 346 14.40 -11.91 8.54
C SER A 346 15.19 -11.94 9.86
N SER A 347 15.21 -13.08 10.56
CA SER A 347 15.97 -13.20 11.82
C SER A 347 17.39 -12.68 11.64
N ASP A 348 17.80 -11.78 12.52
CA ASP A 348 19.16 -11.25 12.62
C ASP A 348 19.62 -10.53 11.32
N TYR A 349 18.65 -10.07 10.52
CA TYR A 349 18.91 -9.28 9.32
C TYR A 349 18.84 -7.77 9.60
N TYR A 350 19.99 -7.13 9.46
CA TYR A 350 20.14 -5.68 9.40
C TYR A 350 20.65 -5.22 8.02
N GLY A 351 20.40 -3.95 7.68
CA GLY A 351 20.80 -3.35 6.42
C GLY A 351 19.63 -2.83 5.59
N SER A 352 19.86 -2.63 4.30
CA SER A 352 18.88 -2.04 3.38
C SER A 352 17.99 -3.10 2.71
N ASP A 353 16.69 -2.92 2.79
CA ASP A 353 15.69 -3.67 2.01
C ASP A 353 14.85 -2.72 1.13
N THR A 354 14.11 -3.28 0.19
CA THR A 354 13.19 -2.56 -0.69
C THR A 354 11.87 -3.31 -0.75
N ILE A 355 10.80 -2.62 -0.36
CA ILE A 355 9.44 -3.10 -0.53
C ILE A 355 8.94 -2.59 -1.88
N THR A 356 8.51 -3.50 -2.76
CA THR A 356 7.92 -3.14 -4.06
C THR A 356 6.42 -3.39 -4.00
N ILE A 357 5.65 -2.39 -4.43
CA ILE A 357 4.18 -2.43 -4.51
C ILE A 357 3.83 -2.31 -5.99
N LEU A 358 2.99 -3.21 -6.48
CA LEU A 358 2.43 -3.20 -7.83
C LEU A 358 0.91 -3.23 -7.69
N VAL A 359 0.22 -2.39 -8.44
CA VAL A 359 -1.24 -2.38 -8.53
C VAL A 359 -1.64 -2.56 -9.99
N ASP A 360 -2.68 -3.34 -10.20
CA ASP A 360 -3.24 -3.72 -11.50
C ASP A 360 -4.76 -3.50 -11.44
N ASP A 361 -5.29 -2.71 -12.36
CA ASP A 361 -6.73 -2.38 -12.47
C ASP A 361 -7.58 -3.55 -13.03
N LEU A 362 -6.93 -4.67 -13.37
CA LEU A 362 -7.49 -5.87 -13.97
C LEU A 362 -8.20 -5.63 -15.32
N GLY A 363 -7.93 -4.49 -15.96
CA GLY A 363 -8.58 -4.05 -17.20
C GLY A 363 -10.05 -3.71 -16.99
N SER A 364 -10.42 -3.26 -15.79
CA SER A 364 -11.78 -2.90 -15.45
C SER A 364 -12.22 -1.65 -16.22
N ARG A 365 -13.06 -1.88 -17.24
CA ARG A 365 -13.86 -0.92 -18.05
C ARG A 365 -13.07 -0.03 -19.02
N GLY A 366 -13.62 0.11 -20.23
CA GLY A 366 -13.12 0.99 -21.29
C GLY A 366 -11.97 0.47 -22.15
N GLY A 367 -11.02 -0.26 -21.56
CA GLY A 367 -9.84 -0.79 -22.25
C GLY A 367 -9.86 -2.32 -22.44
N PRO A 368 -9.20 -2.88 -23.48
CA PRO A 368 -9.04 -4.33 -23.64
C PRO A 368 -7.93 -4.94 -22.76
N SER A 369 -7.18 -4.12 -22.01
CA SER A 369 -5.97 -4.54 -21.28
C SER A 369 -5.84 -3.84 -19.94
N ALA A 370 -5.43 -4.60 -18.94
CA ALA A 370 -5.00 -4.09 -17.66
C ALA A 370 -3.87 -3.06 -17.77
N LEU A 371 -3.96 -2.01 -16.97
CA LEU A 371 -2.88 -1.06 -16.72
C LEU A 371 -2.40 -1.23 -15.27
N THR A 372 -1.14 -0.87 -15.06
CA THR A 372 -0.45 -1.09 -13.79
C THR A 372 0.37 0.12 -13.39
N ASP A 373 0.56 0.27 -12.09
CA ASP A 373 1.55 1.19 -11.51
C ASP A 373 2.44 0.45 -10.51
N THR A 374 3.67 0.92 -10.35
CA THR A 374 4.67 0.30 -9.46
C THR A 374 5.39 1.37 -8.66
N ALA A 375 5.40 1.19 -7.34
CA ALA A 375 6.14 2.04 -6.42
C ALA A 375 7.04 1.22 -5.49
N THR A 376 8.08 1.86 -4.95
CA THR A 376 9.03 1.21 -4.05
C THR A 376 9.24 2.03 -2.79
N ILE A 377 9.38 1.35 -1.65
CA ILE A 377 9.73 1.93 -0.35
C ILE A 377 11.08 1.37 0.07
N ALA A 378 12.07 2.25 0.24
CA ALA A 378 13.35 1.86 0.82
C ALA A 378 13.22 1.71 2.35
N VAL A 379 13.73 0.61 2.89
CA VAL A 379 13.76 0.33 4.33
C VAL A 379 15.21 0.13 4.77
N THR A 380 15.62 0.70 5.89
CA THR A 380 16.92 0.41 6.52
C THR A 380 16.72 -0.07 7.95
N LEU A 381 17.20 -1.27 8.25
CA LEU A 381 17.19 -1.85 9.58
C LEU A 381 18.56 -1.66 10.24
N ALA A 382 18.56 -1.07 11.44
CA ALA A 382 19.73 -0.96 12.29
C ALA A 382 19.95 -2.27 13.06
N ALA A 383 21.21 -2.63 13.28
CA ALA A 383 21.58 -3.80 14.06
C ALA A 383 21.13 -3.68 15.54
N VAL A 384 20.76 -4.81 16.13
CA VAL A 384 20.41 -4.99 17.54
C VAL A 384 21.41 -5.97 18.15
N ASN A 385 21.86 -5.69 19.37
CA ASN A 385 22.87 -6.49 20.04
C ASN A 385 22.30 -7.85 20.43
N ASP A 386 22.90 -8.91 19.91
CA ASP A 386 22.59 -10.27 20.33
C ASP A 386 23.37 -10.69 21.58
N LYS A 387 22.87 -11.73 22.26
CA LYS A 387 23.59 -12.26 23.41
C LYS A 387 24.73 -13.18 22.94
N PRO A 388 25.88 -13.16 23.62
CA PRO A 388 26.91 -14.17 23.41
C PRO A 388 26.39 -15.55 23.81
N GLN A 389 26.93 -16.60 23.18
CA GLN A 389 26.63 -17.98 23.54
C GLN A 389 27.90 -18.77 23.84
N ILE A 390 27.95 -19.38 25.03
CA ILE A 390 29.03 -20.25 25.47
C ILE A 390 28.63 -21.73 25.25
N THR A 391 29.45 -22.46 24.51
CA THR A 391 29.40 -23.93 24.47
C THR A 391 30.51 -24.51 25.34
N VAL A 392 30.13 -25.32 26.33
CA VAL A 392 31.05 -26.03 27.21
C VAL A 392 30.89 -27.55 27.04
N PRO A 393 31.87 -28.37 27.44
CA PRO A 393 31.72 -29.83 27.43
C PRO A 393 30.54 -30.28 28.29
N ALA A 394 29.82 -31.30 27.81
CA ALA A 394 28.66 -31.84 28.50
C ALA A 394 29.05 -32.34 29.90
N SER A 395 28.60 -31.61 30.93
CA SER A 395 28.81 -31.94 32.33
C SER A 395 27.67 -31.38 33.18
N SER A 396 27.45 -31.97 34.35
CA SER A 396 26.44 -31.56 35.31
C SER A 396 26.86 -31.98 36.72
N SER A 397 26.13 -31.51 37.73
CA SER A 397 26.37 -31.93 39.12
C SER A 397 26.27 -33.46 39.33
N SER A 398 25.55 -34.18 38.46
CA SER A 398 25.38 -35.64 38.49
C SER A 398 26.24 -36.42 37.48
N SER A 399 26.88 -35.74 36.52
CA SER A 399 27.76 -36.36 35.52
C SER A 399 28.91 -35.42 35.23
N ARG A 400 30.06 -35.70 35.83
CA ARG A 400 31.23 -34.83 35.90
C ARG A 400 32.33 -35.31 34.97
N ILE A 401 33.17 -34.39 34.51
CA ILE A 401 34.43 -34.73 33.83
C ILE A 401 35.41 -35.18 34.90
N SER A 402 35.93 -36.40 34.77
CA SER A 402 36.93 -36.97 35.68
C SER A 402 38.34 -36.54 35.25
N VAL A 403 39.13 -36.12 36.24
CA VAL A 403 40.56 -35.82 36.13
C VAL A 403 41.25 -36.35 37.39
N ASN A 404 42.44 -36.90 37.26
CA ASN A 404 43.23 -37.29 38.42
C ASN A 404 43.76 -36.05 39.14
N GLU A 405 43.88 -36.11 40.48
CA GLU A 405 44.59 -35.06 41.21
C GLU A 405 46.05 -34.93 40.74
N ASP A 406 46.63 -33.74 40.98
CA ASP A 406 47.96 -33.35 40.53
C ASP A 406 48.23 -33.49 39.02
N THR A 407 47.18 -33.71 38.23
CA THR A 407 47.25 -33.84 36.77
C THR A 407 46.42 -32.73 36.13
N PRO A 408 46.97 -31.96 35.19
CA PRO A 408 46.22 -30.91 34.53
C PRO A 408 45.19 -31.49 33.55
N LEU A 409 43.94 -31.00 33.60
CA LEU A 409 42.93 -31.22 32.58
C LEU A 409 43.07 -30.14 31.50
N THR A 410 43.33 -30.54 30.25
CA THR A 410 43.36 -29.61 29.11
C THR A 410 42.03 -29.60 28.36
N PHE A 411 41.51 -28.42 28.04
CA PHE A 411 40.34 -28.20 27.21
C PHE A 411 40.78 -27.96 25.76
N SER A 412 40.64 -29.00 24.92
CA SER A 412 41.01 -28.95 23.51
C SER A 412 40.25 -30.01 22.73
N ALA A 413 40.05 -29.81 21.42
CA ALA A 413 39.34 -30.77 20.57
C ALA A 413 37.97 -31.20 21.14
N GLY A 414 37.83 -32.44 21.63
CA GLY A 414 36.56 -33.04 22.05
C GLY A 414 35.92 -32.45 23.30
N ASN A 415 36.67 -31.69 24.11
CA ASN A 415 36.17 -30.95 25.27
C ASN A 415 36.49 -29.45 25.16
N LEU A 416 36.58 -28.92 23.95
CA LEU A 416 36.82 -27.49 23.72
C LEU A 416 35.66 -26.63 24.26
N ILE A 417 36.00 -25.45 24.76
CA ILE A 417 35.05 -24.39 25.09
C ILE A 417 35.03 -23.42 23.92
N THR A 418 33.85 -23.13 23.37
CA THR A 418 33.71 -22.22 22.23
C THR A 418 32.68 -21.13 22.52
N LEU A 419 32.93 -19.96 21.97
CA LEU A 419 32.06 -18.79 22.03
C LEU A 419 31.63 -18.37 20.64
N VAL A 420 30.38 -17.96 20.51
CA VAL A 420 29.84 -17.27 19.33
C VAL A 420 29.09 -16.03 19.78
N ASP A 421 29.17 -14.96 18.98
CA ASP A 421 28.60 -13.64 19.25
C ASP A 421 28.54 -12.84 17.92
N ASP A 422 27.71 -11.80 17.85
CA ASP A 422 27.57 -10.88 16.71
C ASP A 422 28.54 -9.69 16.77
N ALA A 423 29.35 -9.56 17.83
CA ALA A 423 30.47 -8.64 17.93
C ALA A 423 31.33 -8.60 16.65
N GLN A 424 31.71 -7.40 16.21
CA GLN A 424 32.58 -7.23 15.07
C GLN A 424 34.01 -7.68 15.40
N ALA A 425 34.81 -7.90 14.36
CA ALA A 425 36.19 -8.36 14.51
C ALA A 425 37.10 -7.43 15.33
N SER A 426 36.67 -6.20 15.62
CA SER A 426 37.38 -5.22 16.44
C SER A 426 36.82 -5.05 17.84
N ASP A 427 35.69 -5.67 18.16
CA ASP A 427 34.98 -5.42 19.41
C ASP A 427 35.48 -6.37 20.50
N ASP A 428 35.72 -5.82 21.69
CA ASP A 428 36.23 -6.56 22.84
C ASP A 428 35.08 -7.03 23.73
N LEU A 429 34.98 -8.35 23.92
CA LEU A 429 34.10 -8.96 24.91
C LEU A 429 34.89 -9.20 26.21
N ARG A 430 34.20 -9.20 27.35
CA ARG A 430 34.77 -9.47 28.67
C ARG A 430 34.47 -10.89 29.12
N VAL A 431 35.51 -11.64 29.45
CA VAL A 431 35.41 -12.97 30.05
C VAL A 431 35.76 -12.92 31.53
N PHE A 432 34.98 -13.63 32.33
CA PHE A 432 35.28 -13.93 33.72
C PHE A 432 35.25 -15.45 33.94
N LEU A 433 36.38 -16.00 34.39
CA LEU A 433 36.50 -17.41 34.76
C LEU A 433 36.66 -17.54 36.27
N SER A 434 35.98 -18.51 36.86
CA SER A 434 36.17 -18.87 38.28
C SER A 434 36.24 -20.38 38.41
N ALA A 435 37.32 -20.89 38.99
CA ALA A 435 37.49 -22.30 39.32
C ALA A 435 37.49 -22.50 40.84
N THR A 436 36.78 -23.53 41.30
CA THR A 436 36.85 -23.97 42.70
C THR A 436 37.91 -25.06 42.82
N ASN A 437 38.71 -25.01 43.90
CA ASN A 437 39.69 -26.05 44.23
C ASN A 437 40.72 -26.31 43.13
N GLY A 438 41.19 -25.26 42.49
CA GLY A 438 42.23 -25.33 41.47
C GLY A 438 42.41 -24.02 40.73
N ASP A 439 43.47 -23.97 39.94
CA ASP A 439 43.87 -22.84 39.13
C ASP A 439 43.60 -23.11 37.65
N VAL A 440 43.33 -22.04 36.90
CA VAL A 440 43.15 -22.11 35.44
C VAL A 440 44.28 -21.34 34.75
N ILE A 441 44.80 -21.90 33.66
CA ILE A 441 45.77 -21.23 32.78
C ILE A 441 45.19 -21.20 31.37
N LEU A 442 45.15 -20.03 30.76
CA LEU A 442 44.70 -19.84 29.37
C LEU A 442 45.70 -20.48 28.39
N GLY A 443 45.20 -21.09 27.31
CA GLY A 443 46.04 -21.71 26.29
C GLY A 443 46.83 -20.70 25.44
N SER A 444 46.31 -19.47 25.34
CA SER A 444 47.00 -18.32 24.76
C SER A 444 46.62 -17.04 25.51
N THR A 445 47.55 -16.10 25.59
CA THR A 445 47.31 -14.73 26.09
C THR A 445 47.54 -13.67 25.03
N THR A 446 47.76 -14.10 23.78
CA THR A 446 48.05 -13.19 22.66
C THR A 446 46.80 -12.40 22.30
N GLY A 447 46.92 -11.07 22.21
CA GLY A 447 45.81 -10.19 21.83
C GLY A 447 44.92 -9.74 22.99
N LEU A 448 44.88 -10.52 24.09
CA LEU A 448 44.03 -10.20 25.24
C LEU A 448 44.44 -8.88 25.92
N SER A 449 43.43 -8.12 26.32
CA SER A 449 43.56 -6.90 27.10
C SER A 449 42.96 -7.10 28.51
N ASN A 450 43.30 -6.23 29.46
CA ASN A 450 42.84 -6.30 30.86
C ASN A 450 43.00 -7.68 31.56
N LEU A 451 43.94 -8.52 31.08
CA LEU A 451 44.18 -9.84 31.62
C LEU A 451 44.72 -9.76 33.06
N SER A 452 44.01 -10.42 33.97
CA SER A 452 44.38 -10.55 35.37
C SER A 452 44.07 -11.97 35.87
N GLY A 453 44.92 -12.48 36.76
CA GLY A 453 44.69 -13.76 37.44
C GLY A 453 44.96 -15.02 36.62
N ASN A 454 45.60 -14.94 35.45
CA ASN A 454 46.03 -16.14 34.70
C ASN A 454 46.95 -17.02 35.55
N GLY A 455 46.66 -18.32 35.65
CA GLY A 455 47.30 -19.24 36.58
C GLY A 455 46.76 -19.16 38.00
N THR A 456 45.53 -18.68 38.18
CA THR A 456 44.82 -18.69 39.45
C THR A 456 43.38 -19.19 39.27
N GLY A 457 42.67 -19.50 40.36
CA GLY A 457 41.24 -19.83 40.32
C GLY A 457 40.28 -18.70 39.92
N LEU A 458 40.77 -17.49 39.63
CA LEU A 458 39.95 -16.35 39.20
C LEU A 458 40.64 -15.60 38.07
N ILE A 459 40.04 -15.57 36.87
CA ILE A 459 40.61 -14.88 35.71
C ILE A 459 39.61 -13.87 35.17
N THR A 460 40.09 -12.68 34.81
CA THR A 460 39.32 -11.71 34.03
C THR A 460 40.17 -11.21 32.88
N PHE A 461 39.60 -11.13 31.69
CA PHE A 461 40.26 -10.59 30.51
C PHE A 461 39.24 -10.11 29.49
N ASP A 462 39.68 -9.19 28.63
CA ASP A 462 38.93 -8.69 27.49
C ASP A 462 39.66 -9.10 26.19
N GLY A 463 38.93 -9.23 25.09
CA GLY A 463 39.51 -9.46 23.76
C GLY A 463 38.45 -9.71 22.69
N THR A 464 38.88 -9.78 21.43
CA THR A 464 37.97 -10.11 20.32
C THR A 464 37.48 -11.56 20.40
N LEU A 465 36.35 -11.87 19.77
CA LEU A 465 35.81 -13.23 19.74
C LEU A 465 36.83 -14.28 19.28
N SER A 466 37.67 -13.94 18.31
CA SER A 466 38.74 -14.83 17.84
C SER A 466 39.85 -15.01 18.88
N GLU A 467 40.27 -13.92 19.55
CA GLU A 467 41.34 -13.98 20.56
C GLU A 467 40.89 -14.74 21.80
N ILE A 468 39.63 -14.56 22.22
CA ILE A 468 39.06 -15.31 23.34
C ILE A 468 38.97 -16.80 23.00
N ASN A 469 38.45 -17.18 21.82
CA ASN A 469 38.39 -18.59 21.42
C ASN A 469 39.80 -19.22 21.36
N ASN A 470 40.82 -18.47 20.93
CA ASN A 470 42.22 -18.92 20.97
C ASN A 470 42.77 -19.02 22.41
N ALA A 471 42.29 -18.21 23.34
CA ALA A 471 42.68 -18.27 24.75
C ALA A 471 42.06 -19.48 25.48
N LEU A 472 40.85 -19.85 25.09
CA LEU A 472 40.13 -21.01 25.63
C LEU A 472 40.60 -22.34 25.02
N ASP A 473 41.08 -22.33 23.77
CA ASP A 473 41.71 -23.50 23.16
C ASP A 473 43.06 -23.81 23.82
N GLY A 474 43.16 -25.01 24.39
CA GLY A 474 44.32 -25.44 25.18
C GLY A 474 44.33 -24.89 26.60
N MET A 475 43.24 -24.25 27.07
CA MET A 475 43.10 -23.87 28.48
C MET A 475 43.29 -25.09 29.38
N THR A 476 44.00 -24.93 30.50
CA THR A 476 44.24 -26.01 31.46
C THR A 476 43.65 -25.69 32.82
N TYR A 477 42.99 -26.67 33.45
CA TYR A 477 42.65 -26.66 34.87
C TYR A 477 43.61 -27.57 35.63
N GLN A 478 44.19 -27.05 36.71
CA GLN A 478 45.03 -27.79 37.64
C GLN A 478 44.37 -27.76 39.01
N GLY A 479 43.98 -28.92 39.53
CA GLY A 479 43.48 -29.03 40.90
C GLY A 479 44.50 -28.52 41.92
N ASP A 480 44.02 -28.00 43.05
CA ASP A 480 44.88 -27.68 44.18
C ASP A 480 45.72 -28.92 44.56
N GLN A 481 46.94 -28.71 45.06
CA GLN A 481 47.83 -29.81 45.41
C GLN A 481 47.17 -30.76 46.43
N ASP A 482 47.26 -32.06 46.18
CA ASP A 482 46.69 -33.13 47.00
C ASP A 482 45.15 -33.03 47.20
N TYR A 483 44.45 -32.27 46.33
CA TYR A 483 42.99 -32.12 46.41
C TYR A 483 42.26 -33.19 45.60
N ASN A 484 41.41 -33.96 46.29
CA ASN A 484 40.43 -34.84 45.70
C ASN A 484 38.99 -34.41 46.07
N GLY A 485 38.06 -34.52 45.12
CA GLY A 485 36.67 -34.12 45.34
C GLY A 485 36.03 -33.42 44.14
N THR A 486 34.91 -32.72 44.39
CA THR A 486 34.15 -32.06 43.34
C THR A 486 34.63 -30.63 43.12
N ALA A 487 34.97 -30.29 41.89
CA ALA A 487 35.29 -28.92 41.46
C ALA A 487 34.33 -28.43 40.37
N ASN A 488 34.36 -27.13 40.08
CA ASN A 488 33.70 -26.56 38.91
C ASN A 488 34.46 -25.35 38.37
N ILE A 489 34.30 -25.10 37.07
CA ILE A 489 34.73 -23.89 36.39
C ILE A 489 33.48 -23.17 35.90
N MET A 490 33.27 -21.94 36.35
CA MET A 490 32.29 -21.03 35.78
C MET A 490 32.95 -20.23 34.65
N VAL A 491 32.30 -20.21 33.50
CA VAL A 491 32.65 -19.36 32.37
C VAL A 491 31.55 -18.32 32.23
N ASN A 492 31.87 -17.05 32.39
CA ASN A 492 30.96 -15.94 32.15
C ASN A 492 31.53 -15.05 31.05
N ILE A 493 30.67 -14.61 30.14
CA ILE A 493 30.99 -13.68 29.06
C ILE A 493 30.01 -12.51 29.11
N ASN A 494 30.50 -11.32 28.81
CA ASN A 494 29.72 -10.11 28.59
C ASN A 494 30.20 -9.43 27.32
N ASP A 495 29.29 -9.11 26.41
CA ASP A 495 29.60 -8.46 25.14
C ASP A 495 29.88 -6.95 25.29
N ASN A 496 29.72 -6.35 26.48
CA ASN A 496 29.81 -4.91 26.71
C ASN A 496 28.93 -4.04 25.76
N GLY A 497 27.93 -4.61 25.11
CA GLY A 497 27.12 -3.96 24.07
C GLY A 497 27.90 -3.76 22.78
N SER A 498 28.66 -4.77 22.37
CA SER A 498 29.67 -4.69 21.31
C SER A 498 29.11 -4.30 19.95
N TYR A 499 27.90 -4.75 19.59
CA TYR A 499 27.35 -4.46 18.27
C TYR A 499 25.85 -4.15 18.31
N GLY A 500 25.39 -3.21 17.50
CA GLY A 500 23.97 -2.82 17.50
C GLY A 500 23.48 -2.09 18.75
N SER A 501 22.16 -1.95 18.86
CA SER A 501 21.48 -1.33 20.01
C SER A 501 21.02 -2.37 21.03
N GLY A 502 20.99 -2.05 22.33
CA GLY A 502 20.51 -3.01 23.36
C GLY A 502 21.32 -2.99 24.66
N GLY A 503 22.51 -2.40 24.64
CA GLY A 503 23.42 -2.40 25.80
C GLY A 503 24.07 -3.77 26.01
N SER A 504 24.71 -3.97 27.15
CA SER A 504 25.48 -5.19 27.40
C SER A 504 24.61 -6.39 27.75
N LEU A 505 24.77 -7.50 27.03
CA LEU A 505 24.23 -8.81 27.36
C LEU A 505 25.36 -9.77 27.78
N GLY A 506 25.00 -10.97 28.19
CA GLY A 506 25.97 -11.94 28.67
C GLY A 506 25.40 -13.34 28.83
N ASP A 507 26.30 -14.31 28.93
CA ASP A 507 25.99 -15.72 29.13
C ASP A 507 26.89 -16.33 30.21
N THR A 508 26.40 -17.37 30.88
CA THR A 508 27.14 -18.04 31.97
C THR A 508 26.91 -19.53 31.93
N GLN A 509 28.01 -20.29 31.87
CA GLN A 509 27.99 -21.75 31.87
C GLN A 509 28.93 -22.32 32.93
N TYR A 510 28.67 -23.57 33.31
CA TYR A 510 29.45 -24.30 34.31
C TYR A 510 29.99 -25.60 33.74
N ILE A 511 31.25 -25.88 34.05
CA ILE A 511 31.92 -27.15 33.80
C ILE A 511 32.08 -27.85 35.13
N TYR A 512 31.45 -29.01 35.30
CA TYR A 512 31.52 -29.77 36.55
C TYR A 512 32.59 -30.86 36.47
N LEU A 513 33.51 -30.83 37.44
CA LEU A 513 34.67 -31.71 37.51
C LEU A 513 34.57 -32.65 38.71
N GLN A 514 35.19 -33.82 38.57
CA GLN A 514 35.50 -34.77 39.62
C GLN A 514 37.02 -34.97 39.63
N VAL A 515 37.67 -34.55 40.70
CA VAL A 515 39.10 -34.78 40.93
C VAL A 515 39.23 -36.11 41.67
N ASP A 516 39.78 -37.11 40.98
CA ASP A 516 39.95 -38.46 41.47
C ASP A 516 41.27 -38.60 42.24
N PRO A 517 41.25 -39.21 43.45
CA PRO A 517 42.45 -39.40 44.25
C PRO A 517 43.47 -40.29 43.54
N VAL A 518 44.76 -39.96 43.71
CA VAL A 518 45.91 -40.70 43.22
C VAL A 518 46.81 -41.01 44.40
N ASN A 519 46.89 -42.30 44.75
CA ASN A 519 47.62 -42.77 45.93
C ASN A 519 49.00 -42.10 46.15
N ASP A 520 49.06 -41.28 47.19
CA ASP A 520 50.22 -40.64 47.78
C ASP A 520 50.85 -41.48 48.89
N PRO A 521 52.14 -41.28 49.18
CA PRO A 521 52.79 -41.87 50.35
C PRO A 521 52.34 -41.16 51.63
N PRO A 522 52.06 -41.90 52.72
CA PRO A 522 51.78 -41.29 54.02
C PRO A 522 53.01 -40.53 54.53
N THR A 523 52.78 -39.39 55.17
CA THR A 523 53.84 -38.54 55.74
C THR A 523 53.79 -38.52 57.26
N VAL A 524 54.97 -38.51 57.89
CA VAL A 524 55.14 -38.46 59.36
C VAL A 524 55.74 -37.12 59.76
N THR A 525 55.11 -36.40 60.68
CA THR A 525 55.60 -35.11 61.19
C THR A 525 55.58 -35.05 62.73
N GLY A 526 56.25 -34.06 63.34
CA GLY A 526 56.23 -33.85 64.80
C GLY A 526 57.25 -34.67 65.62
N LEU A 527 57.98 -35.60 65.00
CA LEU A 527 59.07 -36.31 65.68
C LEU A 527 60.22 -35.36 66.06
N PRO A 528 60.84 -35.53 67.25
CA PRO A 528 61.96 -34.70 67.65
C PRO A 528 63.17 -34.93 66.74
N SER A 529 63.79 -33.84 66.27
CA SER A 529 64.99 -33.86 65.43
C SER A 529 66.29 -34.09 66.23
N SER A 530 66.22 -34.01 67.56
CA SER A 530 67.33 -34.24 68.49
C SER A 530 67.27 -35.62 69.15
N THR A 531 68.42 -36.12 69.60
CA THR A 531 68.49 -37.36 70.39
C THR A 531 67.75 -37.21 71.71
N GLN A 532 66.77 -38.08 71.95
CA GLN A 532 66.06 -38.16 73.23
C GLN A 532 66.89 -38.98 74.23
N SER A 533 67.02 -38.47 75.46
CA SER A 533 67.78 -39.12 76.54
C SER A 533 66.89 -39.35 77.75
N PHE A 534 66.91 -40.55 78.31
CA PHE A 534 66.11 -40.97 79.46
C PHE A 534 66.87 -42.04 80.25
N TRP A 535 66.48 -42.24 81.52
CA TRP A 535 67.08 -43.25 82.38
C TRP A 535 66.55 -44.65 82.06
N GLU A 536 67.38 -45.68 82.26
CA GLU A 536 67.07 -47.08 81.87
C GLU A 536 65.85 -47.70 82.58
N ASP A 537 65.40 -47.09 83.68
CA ASP A 537 64.22 -47.50 84.44
C ASP A 537 63.08 -46.46 84.39
N GLU A 538 63.16 -45.47 83.50
CA GLU A 538 62.09 -44.49 83.28
C GLU A 538 61.42 -44.71 81.92
N SER A 539 60.08 -44.70 81.91
CA SER A 539 59.32 -44.59 80.67
C SER A 539 59.57 -43.21 80.07
N LEU A 540 59.96 -43.14 78.80
CA LEU A 540 59.91 -41.88 78.08
C LEU A 540 58.45 -41.41 78.02
N MET A 541 58.17 -40.16 78.41
CA MET A 541 56.87 -39.55 78.19
C MET A 541 56.60 -39.51 76.67
N GLY A 542 55.37 -39.86 76.28
CA GLY A 542 55.03 -40.18 74.89
C GLY A 542 55.51 -39.11 73.90
N LEU A 543 56.32 -39.51 72.91
CA LEU A 543 56.67 -38.62 71.82
C LEU A 543 55.45 -38.42 70.95
N LEU A 544 55.00 -37.17 70.83
CA LEU A 544 53.89 -36.82 69.98
C LEU A 544 54.39 -36.69 68.54
N PHE A 545 53.73 -37.38 67.62
CA PHE A 545 53.93 -37.24 66.19
C PHE A 545 52.58 -37.34 65.50
N SER A 546 52.49 -36.91 64.24
CA SER A 546 51.30 -37.11 63.44
C SER A 546 51.62 -37.86 62.17
N VAL A 547 50.67 -38.66 61.72
CA VAL A 547 50.69 -39.30 60.40
C VAL A 547 49.50 -38.77 59.63
N GLN A 548 49.73 -38.41 58.37
CA GLN A 548 48.74 -37.92 57.43
C GLN A 548 48.94 -38.59 56.08
N ASP A 549 47.86 -38.75 55.33
CA ASP A 549 47.79 -39.34 54.00
C ASP A 549 46.66 -38.60 53.27
N SER A 550 46.94 -38.11 52.06
CA SER A 550 46.05 -37.22 51.31
C SER A 550 44.84 -37.94 50.74
N ASP A 551 45.00 -39.20 50.33
CA ASP A 551 43.92 -40.00 49.71
C ASP A 551 43.04 -40.74 50.73
N SER A 552 43.62 -41.08 51.88
CA SER A 552 43.03 -42.02 52.80
C SER A 552 42.17 -41.32 53.85
N ASN A 553 40.97 -41.86 54.08
CA ASN A 553 40.24 -41.54 55.31
C ASN A 553 41.09 -41.98 56.51
N ILE A 554 41.17 -41.14 57.54
CA ILE A 554 42.05 -41.28 58.71
C ILE A 554 41.99 -42.66 59.38
N ASP A 555 40.84 -43.34 59.30
CA ASP A 555 40.60 -44.63 59.95
C ASP A 555 41.43 -45.80 59.39
N ASN A 556 42.09 -45.64 58.24
CA ASN A 556 42.84 -46.72 57.58
C ASN A 556 44.37 -46.63 57.74
N LEU A 557 44.90 -45.69 58.52
CA LEU A 557 46.35 -45.55 58.72
C LEU A 557 46.89 -46.52 59.77
N ALA A 558 47.85 -47.35 59.37
CA ALA A 558 48.59 -48.24 60.28
C ALA A 558 50.00 -47.70 60.51
N VAL A 559 50.36 -47.50 61.77
CA VAL A 559 51.71 -47.05 62.17
C VAL A 559 52.39 -48.16 62.95
N SER A 560 53.63 -48.46 62.58
CA SER A 560 54.52 -49.37 63.32
C SER A 560 55.83 -48.65 63.62
N ALA A 561 56.64 -49.18 64.53
CA ALA A 561 57.98 -48.68 64.73
C ALA A 561 58.90 -49.81 65.20
N VAL A 562 60.17 -49.75 64.80
CA VAL A 562 61.18 -50.74 65.13
C VAL A 562 62.42 -50.06 65.71
N SER A 563 62.94 -50.62 66.80
CA SER A 563 64.22 -50.20 67.39
C SER A 563 65.37 -50.92 66.69
N SER A 564 66.46 -50.19 66.38
CA SER A 564 67.71 -50.78 65.91
C SER A 564 68.40 -51.66 66.96
N ASP A 565 68.00 -51.54 68.23
CA ASP A 565 68.44 -52.39 69.33
C ASP A 565 67.21 -52.83 70.14
N SER A 566 66.72 -54.03 69.84
CA SER A 566 65.58 -54.64 70.53
C SER A 566 65.93 -55.13 71.94
N GLY A 567 67.23 -55.20 72.28
CA GLY A 567 67.66 -55.43 73.65
C GLY A 567 67.45 -54.18 74.49
N LEU A 568 67.78 -53.00 73.95
CA LEU A 568 67.63 -51.74 74.66
C LEU A 568 66.16 -51.29 74.80
N ILE A 569 65.37 -51.42 73.73
CA ILE A 569 63.95 -51.05 73.70
C ILE A 569 63.15 -52.28 73.29
N GLN A 570 62.50 -52.93 74.26
CA GLN A 570 61.77 -54.18 74.01
C GLN A 570 60.33 -53.98 73.60
N ASN A 571 59.67 -52.97 74.18
CA ASN A 571 58.26 -52.68 73.89
C ASN A 571 58.13 -51.26 73.36
N ILE A 572 57.60 -51.16 72.15
CA ILE A 572 57.19 -49.92 71.53
C ILE A 572 55.66 -49.92 71.49
N VAL A 573 55.04 -48.96 72.17
CA VAL A 573 53.59 -48.79 72.17
C VAL A 573 53.24 -47.51 71.44
N ILE A 574 52.47 -47.64 70.37
CA ILE A 574 52.00 -46.54 69.53
C ILE A 574 50.50 -46.42 69.75
N ASN A 575 50.06 -45.33 70.37
CA ASN A 575 48.65 -45.10 70.67
C ASN A 575 48.12 -43.93 69.83
N PRO A 576 47.07 -44.12 69.02
CA PRO A 576 46.41 -43.00 68.37
C PRO A 576 45.76 -42.11 69.43
N GLN A 577 46.00 -40.81 69.33
CA GLN A 577 45.30 -39.77 70.08
C GLN A 577 44.16 -39.26 69.19
N THR A 578 42.93 -39.40 69.65
CA THR A 578 41.77 -38.84 68.95
C THR A 578 41.80 -37.31 69.09
N THR A 579 42.29 -36.61 68.08
CA THR A 579 41.98 -35.18 67.91
C THR A 579 40.99 -35.05 66.76
N SER A 580 39.76 -34.68 67.10
CA SER A 580 38.75 -34.21 66.14
C SER A 580 39.30 -32.99 65.42
N GLY A 581 39.22 -32.98 64.08
CA GLY A 581 39.77 -31.95 63.21
C GLY A 581 39.44 -30.52 63.65
N ASP A 582 40.43 -29.65 63.55
CA ASP A 582 40.23 -28.20 63.67
C ASP A 582 39.54 -27.70 62.40
N THR A 583 38.35 -27.12 62.56
CA THR A 583 37.56 -26.51 61.48
C THR A 583 37.68 -24.99 61.52
N SER A 584 38.88 -24.47 61.79
CA SER A 584 39.14 -23.03 61.72
C SER A 584 39.16 -22.56 60.26
N PHE A 585 38.06 -21.89 59.89
CA PHE A 585 37.90 -21.11 58.67
C PHE A 585 39.14 -20.23 58.42
N TYR A 586 39.62 -20.22 57.17
CA TYR A 586 40.71 -19.42 56.55
C TYR A 586 42.07 -20.09 56.26
N SER A 587 42.21 -21.42 56.32
CA SER A 587 43.27 -22.11 55.56
C SER A 587 42.66 -23.04 54.51
N ARG A 588 43.20 -23.04 53.29
CA ARG A 588 42.64 -23.70 52.10
C ARG A 588 42.78 -25.24 52.10
N GLU A 589 43.19 -25.84 53.21
CA GLU A 589 43.49 -27.27 53.28
C GLU A 589 42.79 -27.89 54.51
N ILE A 590 41.85 -28.81 54.29
CA ILE A 590 41.38 -29.71 55.34
C ILE A 590 42.37 -30.87 55.39
N ARG A 591 43.48 -30.70 56.13
CA ARG A 591 44.40 -31.82 56.39
C ARG A 591 43.86 -32.63 57.55
N HIS A 592 43.42 -33.86 57.28
CA HIS A 592 43.10 -34.81 58.33
C HIS A 592 44.39 -35.49 58.81
N PHE A 593 44.75 -35.27 60.07
CA PHE A 593 45.91 -35.91 60.70
C PHE A 593 45.46 -36.70 61.92
N ILE A 594 46.10 -37.86 62.16
CA ILE A 594 45.99 -38.55 63.45
C ILE A 594 47.26 -38.22 64.24
N ALA A 595 47.09 -37.66 65.43
CA ALA A 595 48.17 -37.56 66.39
C ALA A 595 48.40 -38.93 67.05
N TRP A 596 49.64 -39.31 67.28
CA TRP A 596 50.03 -40.57 67.91
C TRP A 596 51.02 -40.30 69.03
N THR A 597 50.95 -41.09 70.10
CA THR A 597 51.98 -41.09 71.14
C THR A 597 52.82 -42.35 71.07
N LEU A 598 54.14 -42.17 70.99
CA LEU A 598 55.13 -43.25 71.04
C LEU A 598 55.68 -43.39 72.46
N HIS A 599 55.35 -44.50 73.13
CA HIS A 599 55.90 -44.85 74.44
C HIS A 599 56.97 -45.92 74.28
N LEU A 600 58.14 -45.67 74.88
CA LEU A 600 59.30 -46.57 74.85
C LEU A 600 59.53 -47.13 76.24
N PHE A 601 59.63 -48.46 76.34
CA PHE A 601 59.94 -49.15 77.59
C PHE A 601 61.33 -49.80 77.51
N PRO A 602 62.35 -49.19 78.12
CA PRO A 602 63.69 -49.77 78.20
C PRO A 602 63.72 -51.03 79.08
N MET A 603 64.72 -51.91 78.87
CA MET A 603 64.94 -53.09 79.71
C MET A 603 65.45 -52.68 81.10
N SER A 604 64.77 -53.15 82.16
CA SER A 604 65.27 -52.99 83.53
C SER A 604 66.45 -53.94 83.78
N HIS A 605 67.66 -53.39 83.81
CA HIS A 605 68.85 -54.14 84.22
C HIS A 605 68.98 -54.11 85.75
N LYS A 606 68.58 -55.20 86.42
CA LYS A 606 68.91 -55.43 87.85
C LYS A 606 70.37 -55.87 88.05
N SER A 607 71.32 -55.08 87.56
CA SER A 607 72.76 -55.30 87.79
C SER A 607 73.32 -54.18 88.69
N PRO A 608 74.14 -54.48 89.72
CA PRO A 608 74.68 -53.46 90.63
C PRO A 608 75.81 -52.60 90.04
N GLN A 609 76.11 -52.70 88.74
CA GLN A 609 77.04 -51.79 88.04
C GLN A 609 76.30 -51.00 86.96
N MET A 610 76.41 -49.66 87.00
CA MET A 610 75.89 -48.76 85.97
C MET A 610 76.51 -49.11 84.60
N PRO A 611 75.73 -49.60 83.63
CA PRO A 611 76.23 -49.80 82.27
C PRO A 611 76.53 -48.44 81.59
N PRO A 612 77.43 -48.39 80.60
CA PRO A 612 77.65 -47.19 79.80
C PRO A 612 76.39 -46.80 79.02
N PRO A 613 76.20 -45.50 78.67
CA PRO A 613 75.03 -45.05 77.94
C PRO A 613 74.93 -45.74 76.57
N SER A 614 73.84 -46.48 76.37
CA SER A 614 73.51 -47.17 75.12
C SER A 614 72.65 -46.29 74.22
N ARG A 615 72.71 -46.51 72.91
CA ARG A 615 71.92 -45.75 71.91
C ARG A 615 71.17 -46.70 70.98
N ALA A 616 69.93 -46.36 70.67
CA ALA A 616 69.12 -47.00 69.64
C ALA A 616 68.55 -45.95 68.68
N VAL A 617 68.34 -46.34 67.43
CA VAL A 617 67.63 -45.55 66.41
C VAL A 617 66.26 -46.17 66.21
N LEU A 618 65.22 -45.35 66.25
CA LEU A 618 63.86 -45.77 65.94
C LEU A 618 63.56 -45.46 64.48
N ARG A 619 63.04 -46.45 63.74
CA ARG A 619 62.44 -46.25 62.43
C ARG A 619 60.94 -46.44 62.59
N LEU A 620 60.17 -45.39 62.26
CA LEU A 620 58.71 -45.46 62.13
C LEU A 620 58.36 -45.93 60.73
#